data_AF-A0A171BI80-F1
#
_entry.id   AF-A0A171BI80-F1
#
_cell.length_a   1.000
_cell.length_b   1.000
_cell.length_c   1.000
_cell.angle_alpha   90.00
_cell.angle_beta   90.00
_cell.angle_gamma   90.00
#
_symmetry.space_group_name_H-M   'P 1'
#
loop_
_entity.id
_entity.type
_entity.pdbx_description
1 polymer ?
#
loop_
_entity_poly.entity_id
_entity_poly.type
_entity_poly.pdbx_seq_one_letter_code
_entity_poly.pdbx_strand_id
1 'polypeptide(L)'
;MSSGHEELSFGGGDPDREPWLQAWVRAHAGPVRMLSVCAAVLLVLGAAGIGGRYLYERSFEPLPPPEAAFPEQRGLTVFLCEGYGPGGGGRCPGRRKATDAEGRAVAERMRAIPELAEVVFVSGEQNRRETLAYYADLGEEPSGEVTPFPTVRAVLRRSGDFAAVAERVKAMPEVDRVERDPTDFWWGRADLAVALCGTDDWSRYACPKNRPAGVTGAVSAAERQAVLDRIWALSEAETVYLQDREHHARLMRHYYPEEPAGGRLFRVDLSRETFYVKLSDPAAFPAAAEALKSLPGVSTVYRVEPGK
;
A
#
# COMPACT_ATOMS: atom_id res chain seq x y z
N MET A 1 8.63 -82.29 43.03
CA MET A 1 9.30 -82.81 41.82
C MET A 1 9.71 -81.60 40.99
N SER A 2 11.02 -81.47 40.75
CA SER A 2 11.68 -80.29 40.20
C SER A 2 12.31 -80.65 38.85
N SER A 3 12.00 -79.89 37.79
CA SER A 3 12.69 -79.84 36.48
C SER A 3 12.02 -78.71 35.70
N GLY A 4 12.65 -77.72 35.08
CA GLY A 4 14.04 -77.37 34.77
C GLY A 4 13.89 -76.35 33.63
N HIS A 5 14.38 -75.12 33.80
CA HIS A 5 14.33 -74.09 32.75
C HIS A 5 15.53 -74.28 31.81
N GLU A 6 15.26 -74.54 30.53
CA GLU A 6 16.27 -74.50 29.46
C GLU A 6 16.52 -73.04 29.08
N GLU A 7 17.66 -72.50 29.53
CA GLU A 7 18.25 -71.29 28.97
C GLU A 7 18.79 -71.60 27.57
N LEU A 8 18.18 -71.02 26.53
CA LEU A 8 18.75 -70.96 25.19
C LEU A 8 19.93 -69.98 25.19
N SER A 9 21.09 -70.48 25.63
CA SER A 9 22.39 -69.84 25.44
C SER A 9 22.75 -69.92 23.95
N PHE A 10 22.47 -68.84 23.22
CA PHE A 10 23.05 -68.64 21.90
C PHE A 10 24.55 -68.44 22.09
N GLY A 11 25.28 -69.53 21.83
CA GLY A 11 26.72 -69.66 22.00
C GLY A 11 27.50 -68.44 21.51
N GLY A 12 28.46 -68.06 22.35
CA GLY A 12 29.46 -67.03 22.08
C GLY A 12 30.14 -67.22 20.73
N GLY A 13 30.47 -66.07 20.15
CA GLY A 13 31.05 -65.94 18.82
C GLY A 13 32.29 -66.81 18.64
N ASP A 14 32.20 -67.68 17.66
CA ASP A 14 33.35 -68.24 16.97
C ASP A 14 33.84 -67.17 15.97
N PRO A 15 34.98 -66.50 16.23
CA PRO A 15 35.50 -65.42 15.37
C PRO A 15 35.91 -65.92 13.98
N ASP A 16 35.98 -67.23 13.76
CA ASP A 16 36.50 -67.85 12.53
C ASP A 16 35.41 -68.42 11.62
N ARG A 17 34.12 -68.26 11.96
CA ARG A 17 33.06 -69.03 11.29
C ARG A 17 32.74 -68.61 9.85
N GLU A 18 33.10 -67.40 9.40
CA GLU A 18 32.77 -66.95 8.03
C GLU A 18 33.85 -66.04 7.40
N PRO A 19 35.05 -66.56 7.08
CA PRO A 19 36.14 -65.80 6.45
C PRO A 19 35.76 -65.24 5.07
N TRP A 20 34.82 -65.88 4.38
CA TRP A 20 34.28 -65.42 3.10
C TRP A 20 33.44 -64.14 3.24
N LEU A 21 32.72 -63.96 4.35
CA LEU A 21 31.96 -62.75 4.64
C LEU A 21 32.88 -61.57 4.94
N GLN A 22 33.99 -61.79 5.65
CA GLN A 22 34.98 -60.72 5.86
C GLN A 22 35.64 -60.26 4.56
N ALA A 23 35.96 -61.20 3.66
CA ALA A 23 36.50 -60.86 2.33
C ALA A 23 35.48 -60.10 1.48
N TRP A 24 34.20 -60.52 1.53
CA TRP A 24 33.11 -59.85 0.82
C TRP A 24 32.87 -58.44 1.34
N VAL A 25 32.82 -58.24 2.67
CA VAL A 25 32.66 -56.92 3.29
C VAL A 25 33.83 -56.00 2.94
N ARG A 26 35.09 -56.48 2.95
CA ARG A 26 36.24 -55.65 2.56
C ARG A 26 36.21 -55.27 1.08
N ALA A 27 35.80 -56.18 0.20
CA ALA A 27 35.69 -55.91 -1.23
C ALA A 27 34.57 -54.90 -1.56
N HIS A 28 33.47 -54.90 -0.79
CA HIS A 28 32.30 -54.06 -1.05
C HIS A 28 32.22 -52.81 -0.16
N ALA A 29 33.00 -52.71 0.92
CA ALA A 29 32.99 -51.55 1.82
C ALA A 29 33.44 -50.25 1.13
N GLY A 30 34.35 -50.32 0.16
CA GLY A 30 34.79 -49.16 -0.62
C GLY A 30 33.67 -48.56 -1.49
N PRO A 31 33.09 -49.36 -2.41
CA PRO A 31 31.96 -48.93 -3.25
C PRO A 31 30.74 -48.48 -2.43
N VAL A 32 30.39 -49.21 -1.37
CA VAL A 32 29.23 -48.86 -0.53
C VAL A 32 29.45 -47.53 0.19
N ARG A 33 30.64 -47.28 0.76
CA ARG A 33 30.96 -45.99 1.38
C ARG A 33 30.93 -44.84 0.38
N MET A 34 31.46 -45.04 -0.82
CA MET A 34 31.43 -44.02 -1.88
C MET A 34 29.99 -43.71 -2.30
N LEU A 35 29.14 -44.73 -2.48
CA LEU A 35 27.72 -44.55 -2.80
C LEU A 35 26.97 -43.82 -1.67
N SER A 36 27.23 -44.15 -0.41
CA SER A 36 26.65 -43.45 0.74
C SER A 36 27.07 -41.98 0.79
N VAL A 37 28.35 -41.68 0.52
CA VAL A 37 28.84 -40.30 0.45
C VAL A 37 28.18 -39.54 -0.70
N CYS A 38 28.11 -40.13 -1.90
CA CYS A 38 27.44 -39.52 -3.05
C CYS A 38 25.95 -39.26 -2.76
N ALA A 39 25.25 -40.23 -2.16
CA ALA A 39 23.84 -40.06 -1.78
C ALA A 39 23.67 -38.94 -0.75
N ALA A 40 24.53 -38.86 0.27
CA ALA A 40 24.51 -37.79 1.26
C ALA A 40 24.75 -36.42 0.63
N VAL A 41 25.73 -36.30 -0.28
CA VAL A 41 26.02 -35.05 -0.99
C VAL A 41 24.84 -34.62 -1.86
N LEU A 42 24.24 -35.55 -2.62
CA LEU A 42 23.06 -35.26 -3.45
C LEU A 42 21.86 -34.84 -2.60
N LEU A 43 21.65 -35.45 -1.43
CA LEU A 43 20.60 -35.04 -0.49
C LEU A 43 20.84 -33.62 0.05
N VAL A 44 22.08 -33.28 0.40
CA VAL A 44 22.43 -31.93 0.88
C VAL A 44 22.25 -30.89 -0.23
N LEU A 45 22.71 -31.17 -1.45
CA LEU A 45 22.53 -30.28 -2.59
C LEU A 45 21.05 -30.14 -2.97
N GLY A 46 20.28 -31.22 -2.92
CA GLY A 46 18.83 -31.21 -3.14
C GLY A 46 18.10 -30.37 -2.09
N ALA A 47 18.42 -30.55 -0.81
CA ALA A 47 17.86 -29.76 0.28
C ALA A 47 18.25 -28.27 0.17
N ALA A 48 19.50 -27.96 -0.17
CA ALA A 48 19.96 -26.60 -0.41
C ALA A 48 19.27 -25.95 -1.63
N GLY A 49 19.05 -26.71 -2.69
CA GLY A 49 18.31 -26.25 -3.87
C GLY A 49 16.84 -25.93 -3.56
N ILE A 50 16.17 -26.81 -2.81
CA ILE A 50 14.77 -26.59 -2.36
C ILE A 50 14.70 -25.39 -1.40
N GLY A 51 15.61 -25.32 -0.43
CA GLY A 51 15.66 -24.21 0.53
C GLY A 51 15.98 -22.88 -0.13
N GLY A 52 16.94 -22.87 -1.06
CA GLY A 52 17.30 -21.67 -1.84
C GLY A 52 16.16 -21.19 -2.71
N ARG A 53 15.45 -22.11 -3.39
CA ARG A 53 14.25 -21.77 -4.18
C ARG A 53 13.13 -21.21 -3.29
N TYR A 54 12.87 -21.83 -2.15
CA TYR A 54 11.86 -21.35 -1.20
C TYR A 54 12.17 -19.93 -0.70
N LEU A 55 13.43 -19.66 -0.33
CA LEU A 55 13.85 -18.32 0.09
C LEU A 55 13.79 -17.30 -1.05
N TYR A 56 14.16 -17.71 -2.27
CA TYR A 56 14.03 -16.88 -3.46
C TYR A 56 12.57 -16.52 -3.74
N GLU A 57 11.66 -17.50 -3.78
CA GLU A 57 10.24 -17.26 -3.98
C GLU A 57 9.66 -16.35 -2.89
N ARG A 58 10.06 -16.56 -1.63
CA ARG A 58 9.63 -15.73 -0.51
C ARG A 58 10.18 -14.31 -0.55
N SER A 59 11.31 -14.08 -1.22
CA SER A 59 11.86 -12.72 -1.39
C SER A 59 11.00 -11.81 -2.28
N PHE A 60 10.08 -12.40 -3.06
CA PHE A 60 9.08 -11.67 -3.86
C PHE A 60 7.74 -11.49 -3.14
N GLU A 61 7.60 -11.99 -1.90
CA GLU A 61 6.41 -11.65 -1.11
C GLU A 61 6.47 -10.17 -0.71
N PRO A 62 5.35 -9.43 -0.83
CA PRO A 62 5.32 -8.04 -0.41
C PRO A 62 5.48 -7.97 1.12
N LEU A 63 6.25 -7.00 1.59
CA LEU A 63 6.41 -6.74 3.01
C LEU A 63 5.11 -6.21 3.61
N PRO A 64 4.82 -6.48 4.90
CA PRO A 64 3.74 -5.78 5.60
C PRO A 64 4.07 -4.29 5.70
N PRO A 65 3.08 -3.42 5.96
CA PRO A 65 3.35 -2.01 6.19
C PRO A 65 4.32 -1.85 7.36
N PRO A 66 5.28 -0.90 7.28
CA PRO A 66 6.28 -0.73 8.32
C PRO A 66 5.62 -0.36 9.66
N GLU A 67 6.17 -0.88 10.76
CA GLU A 67 5.74 -0.55 12.11
C GLU A 67 6.25 0.83 12.54
N ALA A 68 5.84 1.87 11.80
CA ALA A 68 6.15 3.26 12.10
C ALA A 68 4.93 3.97 12.69
N ALA A 69 5.18 4.96 13.55
CA ALA A 69 4.12 5.85 14.01
C ALA A 69 3.49 6.59 12.81
N PHE A 70 2.16 6.75 12.85
CA PHE A 70 1.48 7.55 11.84
C PHE A 70 1.87 9.03 11.97
N PRO A 71 2.07 9.75 10.85
CA PRO A 71 2.51 11.14 10.88
C PRO A 71 1.43 12.05 11.51
N GLU A 72 1.84 13.11 12.19
CA GLU A 72 0.88 14.08 12.72
C GLU A 72 0.10 14.78 11.60
N GLN A 73 -1.22 14.86 11.75
CA GLN A 73 -2.09 15.41 10.71
C GLN A 73 -2.40 16.88 10.99
N ARG A 74 -1.51 17.76 10.53
CA ARG A 74 -1.56 19.21 10.82
C ARG A 74 -2.01 20.06 9.62
N GLY A 75 -1.94 19.55 8.40
CA GLY A 75 -2.39 20.26 7.20
C GLY A 75 -3.92 20.36 7.14
N LEU A 76 -4.41 21.48 6.60
CA LEU A 76 -5.81 21.63 6.19
C LEU A 76 -5.90 22.50 4.94
N THR A 77 -6.89 22.20 4.11
CA THR A 77 -7.24 22.97 2.92
C THR A 77 -8.66 23.51 3.07
N VAL A 78 -8.80 24.82 2.84
CA VAL A 78 -10.06 25.54 2.83
C VAL A 78 -10.48 25.76 1.40
N PHE A 79 -11.59 25.14 1.02
CA PHE A 79 -12.23 25.30 -0.28
C PHE A 79 -13.23 26.45 -0.19
N LEU A 80 -13.09 27.41 -1.11
CA LEU A 80 -13.97 28.58 -1.19
C LEU A 80 -15.18 28.28 -2.08
N CYS A 81 -16.25 29.07 -1.94
CA CYS A 81 -17.46 28.89 -2.74
C CYS A 81 -17.14 28.84 -4.25
N GLU A 82 -17.53 27.77 -4.93
CA GLU A 82 -17.20 27.57 -6.36
C GLU A 82 -18.28 28.11 -7.30
N GLY A 83 -19.43 28.54 -6.76
CA GLY A 83 -20.54 29.10 -7.54
C GLY A 83 -21.46 28.07 -8.18
N TYR A 84 -21.51 26.86 -7.63
CA TYR A 84 -22.43 25.83 -8.11
C TYR A 84 -23.88 26.32 -8.04
N GLY A 85 -24.68 25.94 -9.03
CA GLY A 85 -26.12 26.17 -9.03
C GLY A 85 -26.81 25.55 -7.81
N PRO A 86 -28.13 25.75 -7.65
CA PRO A 86 -28.88 25.35 -6.46
C PRO A 86 -28.86 23.86 -6.10
N GLY A 87 -28.21 23.00 -6.91
CA GLY A 87 -27.99 21.57 -6.63
C GLY A 87 -26.57 21.18 -6.19
N GLY A 88 -25.65 22.14 -6.01
CA GLY A 88 -24.30 21.85 -5.50
C GLY A 88 -24.33 21.48 -4.01
N GLY A 89 -23.74 20.33 -3.64
CA GLY A 89 -23.77 19.75 -2.29
C GLY A 89 -22.94 20.46 -1.21
N GLY A 90 -22.79 21.78 -1.29
CA GLY A 90 -21.92 22.59 -0.43
C GLY A 90 -22.65 23.59 0.48
N ARG A 91 -21.90 24.37 1.27
CA ARG A 91 -22.45 25.45 2.14
C ARG A 91 -22.79 26.72 1.38
N CYS A 92 -22.52 26.75 0.08
CA CYS A 92 -22.70 27.91 -0.78
C CYS A 92 -23.85 27.75 -1.81
N PRO A 93 -25.06 27.26 -1.46
CA PRO A 93 -26.12 27.11 -2.46
C PRO A 93 -26.56 28.48 -2.99
N GLY A 94 -26.55 28.63 -4.31
CA GLY A 94 -26.95 29.88 -4.99
C GLY A 94 -26.03 31.06 -4.75
N ARG A 95 -24.87 30.87 -4.10
CA ARG A 95 -23.85 31.91 -3.98
C ARG A 95 -22.99 31.97 -5.23
N ARG A 96 -22.41 33.13 -5.49
CA ARG A 96 -21.43 33.29 -6.57
C ARG A 96 -20.11 32.60 -6.21
N LYS A 97 -19.32 32.30 -7.25
CA LYS A 97 -17.94 31.87 -7.10
C LYS A 97 -17.11 32.92 -6.36
N ALA A 98 -16.31 32.47 -5.40
CA ALA A 98 -15.36 33.29 -4.67
C ALA A 98 -14.22 33.72 -5.60
N THR A 99 -13.81 34.98 -5.47
CA THR A 99 -12.70 35.58 -6.21
C THR A 99 -11.38 35.40 -5.46
N ASP A 100 -10.27 35.59 -6.16
CA ASP A 100 -8.94 35.60 -5.52
C ASP A 100 -8.81 36.68 -4.43
N ALA A 101 -9.51 37.82 -4.59
CA ALA A 101 -9.51 38.88 -3.57
C ALA A 101 -10.21 38.43 -2.28
N GLU A 102 -11.33 37.72 -2.41
CA GLU A 102 -12.02 37.11 -1.28
C GLU A 102 -11.19 36.01 -0.62
N GLY A 103 -10.51 35.18 -1.42
CA GLY A 103 -9.61 34.16 -0.87
C GLY A 103 -8.43 34.75 -0.09
N ARG A 104 -7.84 35.86 -0.56
CA ARG A 104 -6.87 36.62 0.23
C ARG A 104 -7.46 37.16 1.53
N ALA A 105 -8.68 37.67 1.51
CA ALA A 105 -9.36 38.16 2.71
C ALA A 105 -9.69 37.03 3.71
N VAL A 106 -10.02 35.82 3.24
CA VAL A 106 -10.14 34.62 4.07
C VAL A 106 -8.79 34.26 4.69
N ALA A 107 -7.72 34.23 3.90
CA ALA A 107 -6.38 33.93 4.39
C ALA A 107 -5.91 34.91 5.47
N GLU A 108 -6.17 36.22 5.31
CA GLU A 108 -5.84 37.20 6.34
C GLU A 108 -6.61 36.97 7.65
N ARG A 109 -7.92 36.68 7.56
CA ARG A 109 -8.71 36.34 8.75
C ARG A 109 -8.20 35.07 9.42
N MET A 110 -7.79 34.07 8.64
CA MET A 110 -7.21 32.84 9.17
C MET A 110 -5.87 33.09 9.87
N ARG A 111 -5.02 34.02 9.40
CA ARG A 111 -3.76 34.35 10.09
C ARG A 111 -3.95 34.90 11.50
N ALA A 112 -5.13 35.44 11.81
CA ALA A 112 -5.48 35.88 13.16
C ALA A 112 -5.90 34.73 14.10
N ILE A 113 -6.00 33.49 13.61
CA ILE A 113 -6.36 32.30 14.41
C ILE A 113 -5.08 31.78 15.11
N PRO A 114 -4.98 31.84 16.44
CA PRO A 114 -3.75 31.48 17.15
C PRO A 114 -3.37 30.00 17.01
N GLU A 115 -4.35 29.12 16.76
CA GLU A 115 -4.16 27.69 16.55
C GLU A 115 -3.52 27.36 15.18
N LEU A 116 -3.41 28.34 14.26
CA LEU A 116 -2.72 28.19 12.98
C LEU A 116 -1.25 28.64 13.09
N ALA A 117 -0.36 27.81 12.56
CA ALA A 117 1.07 28.09 12.44
C ALA A 117 1.37 28.83 11.14
N GLU A 118 0.76 28.39 10.03
CA GLU A 118 1.01 28.90 8.68
C GLU A 118 -0.30 29.00 7.90
N VAL A 119 -0.42 30.01 7.04
CA VAL A 119 -1.59 30.23 6.17
C VAL A 119 -1.13 30.78 4.82
N VAL A 120 -1.40 30.04 3.77
CA VAL A 120 -1.02 30.32 2.39
C VAL A 120 -2.26 30.40 1.52
N PHE A 121 -2.43 31.51 0.82
CA PHE A 121 -3.45 31.65 -0.22
C PHE A 121 -2.92 31.08 -1.54
N VAL A 122 -3.73 30.26 -2.20
CA VAL A 122 -3.47 29.72 -3.55
C VAL A 122 -4.53 30.27 -4.49
N SER A 123 -4.10 31.02 -5.53
CA SER A 123 -5.02 31.58 -6.51
C SER A 123 -5.68 30.50 -7.36
N GLY A 124 -6.83 30.82 -7.97
CA GLY A 124 -7.50 29.87 -8.85
C GLY A 124 -6.62 29.39 -10.02
N GLU A 125 -5.83 30.28 -10.62
CA GLU A 125 -4.93 29.91 -11.72
C GLU A 125 -3.72 29.12 -11.24
N GLN A 126 -3.18 29.42 -10.06
CA GLN A 126 -2.12 28.60 -9.50
C GLN A 126 -2.62 27.18 -9.19
N ASN A 127 -3.79 27.07 -8.56
CA ASN A 127 -4.39 25.77 -8.28
C ASN A 127 -4.64 24.98 -9.58
N ARG A 128 -5.15 25.63 -10.63
CA ARG A 128 -5.29 25.01 -11.96
C ARG A 128 -3.96 24.49 -12.51
N ARG A 129 -2.89 25.29 -12.44
CA ARG A 129 -1.55 24.86 -12.88
C ARG A 129 -1.03 23.67 -12.09
N GLU A 130 -1.19 23.68 -10.77
CA GLU A 130 -0.81 22.56 -9.90
C GLU A 130 -1.60 21.28 -10.24
N THR A 131 -2.90 21.40 -10.51
CA THR A 131 -3.73 20.26 -10.94
C THR A 131 -3.31 19.74 -12.31
N LEU A 132 -3.04 20.61 -13.28
CA LEU A 132 -2.57 20.19 -14.61
C LEU A 132 -1.19 19.54 -14.55
N ALA A 133 -0.28 20.05 -13.70
CA ALA A 133 1.03 19.44 -13.47
C ALA A 133 0.90 18.03 -12.87
N TYR A 134 0.00 17.85 -11.90
CA TYR A 134 -0.31 16.53 -11.34
C TYR A 134 -0.76 15.53 -12.41
N TYR A 135 -1.71 15.90 -13.28
CA TYR A 135 -2.14 15.02 -14.37
C TYR A 135 -1.03 14.73 -15.39
N ALA A 136 -0.24 15.74 -15.73
CA ALA A 136 0.90 15.58 -16.63
C ALA A 136 1.95 14.61 -16.06
N ASP A 137 2.24 14.68 -14.76
CA ASP A 137 3.17 13.77 -14.07
C ASP A 137 2.67 12.33 -14.04
N LEU A 138 1.35 12.12 -14.06
CA LEU A 138 0.71 10.81 -14.19
C LEU A 138 0.66 10.29 -15.65
N GLY A 139 1.03 11.11 -16.64
CA GLY A 139 0.82 10.78 -18.04
C GLY A 139 -0.67 10.67 -18.41
N GLU A 140 -1.53 11.39 -17.70
CA GLU A 140 -2.98 11.38 -17.88
C GLU A 140 -3.48 12.74 -18.35
N GLU A 141 -4.56 12.74 -19.13
CA GLU A 141 -5.32 13.94 -19.39
C GLU A 141 -6.46 14.05 -18.38
N PRO A 142 -6.74 15.25 -17.83
CA PRO A 142 -7.91 15.44 -16.97
C PRO A 142 -9.18 15.08 -17.76
N SER A 143 -10.11 14.38 -17.11
CA SER A 143 -11.36 13.91 -17.74
C SER A 143 -12.35 15.02 -18.12
N GLY A 144 -11.96 16.29 -17.95
CA GLY A 144 -12.75 17.47 -18.28
C GLY A 144 -11.96 18.76 -18.07
N GLU A 145 -12.64 19.89 -18.21
CA GLU A 145 -12.04 21.21 -17.99
C GLU A 145 -11.67 21.39 -16.51
N VAL A 146 -10.38 21.59 -16.24
CA VAL A 146 -9.89 21.95 -14.91
C VAL A 146 -10.25 23.41 -14.62
N THR A 147 -11.38 23.61 -13.95
CA THR A 147 -11.86 24.94 -13.59
C THR A 147 -10.96 25.54 -12.52
N PRO A 148 -10.43 26.78 -12.67
CA PRO A 148 -9.62 27.40 -11.64
C PRO A 148 -10.48 27.77 -10.43
N PHE A 149 -10.10 27.34 -9.22
CA PHE A 149 -10.77 27.76 -7.98
C PHE A 149 -9.73 28.10 -6.90
N PRO A 150 -9.88 29.25 -6.22
CA PRO A 150 -8.97 29.64 -5.15
C PRO A 150 -9.15 28.78 -3.90
N THR A 151 -8.05 28.51 -3.20
CA THR A 151 -8.03 27.79 -1.92
C THR A 151 -7.15 28.50 -0.91
N VAL A 152 -7.33 28.19 0.36
CA VAL A 152 -6.40 28.60 1.43
C VAL A 152 -5.87 27.34 2.11
N ARG A 153 -4.55 27.14 2.04
CA ARG A 153 -3.85 26.06 2.76
C ARG A 153 -3.37 26.59 4.11
N ALA A 154 -3.43 25.76 5.13
CA ALA A 154 -2.95 26.14 6.45
C ALA A 154 -2.38 24.94 7.21
N VAL A 155 -1.51 25.23 8.18
CA VAL A 155 -0.92 24.25 9.08
C VAL A 155 -1.35 24.58 10.50
N LEU A 156 -1.98 23.63 11.19
CA LEU A 156 -2.33 23.73 12.60
C LEU A 156 -1.08 23.71 13.47
N ARG A 157 -1.10 24.34 14.64
CA ARG A 157 -0.06 24.15 15.67
C ARG A 157 -0.14 22.77 16.30
N ARG A 158 -1.35 22.22 16.46
CA ARG A 158 -1.61 20.89 17.01
C ARG A 158 -2.72 20.21 16.21
N SER A 159 -2.55 18.94 15.90
CA SER A 159 -3.54 18.16 15.12
C SER A 159 -4.94 18.14 15.76
N GLY A 160 -5.00 18.13 17.10
CA GLY A 160 -6.23 18.14 17.88
C GLY A 160 -7.06 19.43 17.79
N ASP A 161 -6.49 20.53 17.29
CA ASP A 161 -7.21 21.80 17.14
C ASP A 161 -8.11 21.84 15.90
N PHE A 162 -8.01 20.84 15.00
CA PHE A 162 -8.68 20.84 13.70
C PHE A 162 -10.18 21.10 13.80
N ALA A 163 -10.92 20.38 14.65
CA ALA A 163 -12.38 20.49 14.70
C ALA A 163 -12.83 21.92 15.07
N ALA A 164 -12.19 22.53 16.08
CA ALA A 164 -12.52 23.89 16.51
C ALA A 164 -12.15 24.93 15.45
N VAL A 165 -10.99 24.79 14.81
CA VAL A 165 -10.55 25.67 13.73
C VAL A 165 -11.45 25.53 12.51
N ALA A 166 -11.78 24.30 12.10
CA ALA A 166 -12.63 24.02 10.96
C ALA A 166 -14.01 24.65 11.13
N GLU A 167 -14.65 24.53 12.31
CA GLU A 167 -15.95 25.17 12.56
C GLU A 167 -15.85 26.71 12.52
N ARG A 168 -14.79 27.30 13.10
CA ARG A 168 -14.56 28.75 13.04
C ARG A 168 -14.38 29.25 11.61
N VAL A 169 -13.63 28.51 10.78
CA VAL A 169 -13.36 28.86 9.37
C VAL A 169 -14.60 28.64 8.49
N LYS A 170 -15.34 27.54 8.70
CA LYS A 170 -16.60 27.25 7.99
C LYS A 170 -17.69 28.30 8.23
N ALA A 171 -17.61 29.08 9.31
CA ALA A 171 -18.53 30.18 9.57
C ALA A 171 -18.27 31.42 8.69
N MET A 172 -17.16 31.47 7.95
CA MET A 172 -16.87 32.56 7.03
C MET A 172 -17.74 32.45 5.77
N PRO A 173 -18.36 33.55 5.27
CA PRO A 173 -19.31 33.49 4.16
C PRO A 173 -18.76 32.93 2.84
N GLU A 174 -17.46 33.04 2.62
CA GLU A 174 -16.80 32.66 1.36
C GLU A 174 -16.29 31.21 1.38
N VAL A 175 -16.40 30.52 2.51
CA VAL A 175 -15.91 29.15 2.71
C VAL A 175 -17.02 28.16 2.42
N ASP A 176 -16.75 27.21 1.52
CA ASP A 176 -17.63 26.08 1.24
C ASP A 176 -17.40 24.95 2.24
N ARG A 177 -16.14 24.50 2.34
CA ARG A 177 -15.73 23.41 3.22
C ARG A 177 -14.28 23.55 3.65
N VAL A 178 -13.97 22.88 4.75
CA VAL A 178 -12.63 22.77 5.31
C VAL A 178 -12.35 21.28 5.43
N GLU A 179 -11.28 20.85 4.79
CA GLU A 179 -10.83 19.46 4.78
C GLU A 179 -9.45 19.39 5.41
N ARG A 180 -9.15 18.25 6.04
CA ARG A 180 -7.78 17.96 6.46
C ARG A 180 -6.96 17.63 5.23
N ASP A 181 -5.72 18.11 5.19
CA ASP A 181 -4.74 17.72 4.18
C ASP A 181 -3.83 16.67 4.82
N PRO A 182 -4.09 15.38 4.57
CA PRO A 182 -3.40 14.34 5.31
C PRO A 182 -1.93 14.27 4.92
N THR A 183 -1.05 14.17 5.92
CA THR A 183 0.34 13.82 5.66
C THR A 183 0.44 12.35 5.34
N ASP A 184 0.89 12.03 4.12
CA ASP A 184 0.95 10.65 3.65
C ASP A 184 1.95 9.81 4.48
N PHE A 185 1.46 8.76 5.12
CA PHE A 185 2.25 7.75 5.81
C PHE A 185 3.26 7.07 4.87
N TRP A 186 3.00 6.97 3.58
CA TRP A 186 3.91 6.32 2.65
C TRP A 186 4.99 7.26 2.12
N TRP A 187 4.89 8.55 2.38
CA TRP A 187 5.89 9.53 1.98
C TRP A 187 7.29 9.15 2.48
N GLY A 188 8.25 9.15 1.56
CA GLY A 188 9.64 8.75 1.81
C GLY A 188 9.87 7.24 1.95
N ARG A 189 8.81 6.42 2.00
CA ARG A 189 8.87 4.95 2.12
C ARG A 189 8.57 4.23 0.81
N ALA A 190 7.73 4.84 -0.01
CA ALA A 190 7.40 4.39 -1.35
C ALA A 190 7.36 5.59 -2.29
N ASP A 191 7.51 5.32 -3.59
CA ASP A 191 7.48 6.33 -4.64
C ASP A 191 6.17 6.26 -5.45
N LEU A 192 5.52 5.08 -5.48
CA LEU A 192 4.22 4.89 -6.11
C LEU A 192 3.31 3.94 -5.34
N ALA A 193 2.02 4.08 -5.58
CA ALA A 193 0.97 3.25 -5.03
C ALA A 193 0.12 2.65 -6.17
N VAL A 194 -0.08 1.34 -6.12
CA VAL A 194 -0.95 0.57 -7.02
C VAL A 194 -2.17 0.14 -6.22
N ALA A 195 -3.24 0.92 -6.30
CA ALA A 195 -4.49 0.58 -5.63
C ALA A 195 -5.21 -0.51 -6.41
N LEU A 196 -5.53 -1.61 -5.73
CA LEU A 196 -6.27 -2.71 -6.31
C LEU A 196 -7.78 -2.41 -6.32
N CYS A 197 -8.51 -3.06 -7.21
CA CYS A 197 -9.96 -2.99 -7.24
C CYS A 197 -10.55 -3.49 -5.92
N GLY A 198 -11.35 -2.64 -5.27
CA GLY A 198 -12.10 -2.93 -4.06
C GLY A 198 -13.61 -3.06 -4.30
N THR A 199 -14.35 -3.26 -3.21
CA THR A 199 -15.82 -3.36 -3.19
C THR A 199 -16.51 -2.01 -2.92
N ASP A 200 -15.73 -0.96 -2.62
CA ASP A 200 -16.23 0.40 -2.41
C ASP A 200 -16.82 1.01 -3.67
N ASP A 201 -17.65 2.04 -3.48
CA ASP A 201 -18.33 2.69 -4.60
C ASP A 201 -17.34 3.25 -5.61
N TRP A 202 -16.22 3.83 -5.16
CA TRP A 202 -15.21 4.38 -6.07
C TRP A 202 -14.60 3.28 -6.93
N SER A 203 -14.19 2.17 -6.34
CA SER A 203 -13.70 1.00 -7.07
C SER A 203 -14.73 0.45 -8.06
N ARG A 204 -16.03 0.48 -7.75
CA ARG A 204 -17.09 0.05 -8.70
C ARG A 204 -17.20 0.95 -9.94
N TYR A 205 -16.85 2.23 -9.81
CA TYR A 205 -16.79 3.15 -10.95
C TYR A 205 -15.45 3.05 -11.69
N ALA A 206 -14.34 3.01 -10.94
CA ALA A 206 -12.99 3.03 -11.46
C ALA A 206 -12.53 1.70 -12.07
N CYS A 207 -13.10 0.57 -11.62
CA CYS A 207 -12.90 -0.76 -12.20
C CYS A 207 -14.13 -1.14 -13.02
N PRO A 208 -14.15 -0.91 -14.35
CA PRO A 208 -15.33 -1.16 -15.17
C PRO A 208 -15.66 -2.66 -15.19
N LYS A 209 -16.96 -2.98 -15.25
CA LYS A 209 -17.54 -4.34 -15.41
C LYS A 209 -16.94 -5.17 -16.56
N ASN A 210 -16.19 -4.53 -17.46
CA ASN A 210 -15.62 -5.11 -18.67
C ASN A 210 -14.16 -5.57 -18.47
N ARG A 211 -13.56 -5.27 -17.31
CA ARG A 211 -12.31 -5.86 -16.85
C ARG A 211 -12.68 -6.81 -15.71
N PRO A 212 -12.31 -8.10 -15.75
CA PRO A 212 -12.61 -8.99 -14.65
C PRO A 212 -11.85 -8.48 -13.42
N ALA A 213 -12.59 -7.85 -12.51
CA ALA A 213 -12.25 -7.76 -11.09
C ALA A 213 -13.22 -8.71 -10.38
N GLY A 214 -13.08 -10.00 -10.70
CA GLY A 214 -14.04 -11.05 -10.33
C GLY A 214 -15.52 -10.73 -10.65
N VAL A 215 -16.41 -11.52 -10.07
CA VAL A 215 -17.88 -11.29 -10.12
C VAL A 215 -18.32 -10.23 -9.10
N THR A 216 -17.47 -9.91 -8.12
CA THR A 216 -17.80 -9.10 -6.94
C THR A 216 -17.32 -7.64 -7.03
N GLY A 217 -16.55 -7.30 -8.06
CA GLY A 217 -15.89 -5.99 -8.22
C GLY A 217 -14.55 -5.87 -7.47
N ALA A 218 -14.19 -6.86 -6.65
CA ALA A 218 -12.90 -6.92 -5.97
C ALA A 218 -11.86 -7.70 -6.77
N VAL A 219 -10.59 -7.33 -6.62
CA VAL A 219 -9.45 -8.05 -7.19
C VAL A 219 -9.47 -9.54 -6.78
N SER A 220 -9.31 -10.44 -7.75
CA SER A 220 -9.15 -11.87 -7.48
C SER A 220 -7.73 -12.20 -6.99
N ALA A 221 -7.54 -13.36 -6.33
CA ALA A 221 -6.20 -13.77 -5.90
C ALA A 221 -5.22 -13.90 -7.07
N ALA A 222 -5.69 -14.38 -8.22
CA ALA A 222 -4.89 -14.50 -9.44
C ALA A 222 -4.53 -13.13 -10.04
N GLU A 223 -5.48 -12.18 -10.08
CA GLU A 223 -5.22 -10.80 -10.52
C GLU A 223 -4.23 -10.10 -9.57
N ARG A 224 -4.42 -10.23 -8.25
CA ARG A 224 -3.49 -9.67 -7.26
C ARG A 224 -2.07 -10.22 -7.45
N GLN A 225 -1.93 -11.52 -7.66
CA GLN A 225 -0.62 -12.12 -7.93
C GLN A 225 -0.04 -11.62 -9.26
N ALA A 226 -0.85 -11.52 -10.33
CA ALA A 226 -0.38 -11.01 -11.61
C ALA A 226 0.09 -9.55 -11.54
N VAL A 227 -0.56 -8.72 -10.72
CA VAL A 227 -0.11 -7.35 -10.44
C VAL A 227 1.22 -7.35 -9.70
N LEU A 228 1.36 -8.18 -8.67
CA LEU A 228 2.61 -8.31 -7.90
C LEU A 228 3.77 -8.80 -8.80
N ASP A 229 3.54 -9.82 -9.61
CA ASP A 229 4.52 -10.35 -10.55
C ASP A 229 4.95 -9.26 -11.55
N ARG A 230 4.00 -8.43 -12.01
CA ARG A 230 4.29 -7.32 -12.91
C ARG A 230 5.08 -6.21 -12.24
N ILE A 231 4.83 -5.92 -10.96
CA ILE A 231 5.63 -4.97 -10.18
C ILE A 231 7.08 -5.47 -10.07
N TRP A 232 7.29 -6.74 -9.73
CA TRP A 232 8.64 -7.31 -9.63
C TRP A 232 9.35 -7.47 -10.98
N ALA A 233 8.61 -7.47 -12.08
CA ALA A 233 9.19 -7.42 -13.42
C ALA A 233 9.69 -6.02 -13.83
N LEU A 234 9.43 -4.97 -13.04
CA LEU A 234 10.03 -3.65 -13.25
C LEU A 234 11.48 -3.69 -12.78
N SER A 235 12.41 -3.24 -13.64
CA SER A 235 13.85 -3.20 -13.32
C SER A 235 14.16 -2.29 -12.13
N GLU A 236 13.29 -1.32 -11.86
CA GLU A 236 13.45 -0.30 -10.84
C GLU A 236 12.75 -0.64 -9.51
N ALA A 237 11.95 -1.71 -9.44
CA ALA A 237 11.27 -2.08 -8.20
C ALA A 237 12.28 -2.61 -7.16
N GLU A 238 12.48 -1.87 -6.07
CA GLU A 238 13.41 -2.23 -5.00
C GLU A 238 12.68 -2.93 -3.84
N THR A 239 11.56 -2.37 -3.41
CA THR A 239 10.78 -2.90 -2.29
C THR A 239 9.30 -2.75 -2.57
N VAL A 240 8.52 -3.79 -2.25
CA VAL A 240 7.07 -3.78 -2.37
C VAL A 240 6.46 -4.01 -1.00
N TYR A 241 5.61 -3.10 -0.56
CA TYR A 241 4.77 -3.24 0.62
C TYR A 241 3.34 -3.52 0.20
N LEU A 242 2.63 -4.31 0.99
CA LEU A 242 1.18 -4.48 0.85
C LEU A 242 0.48 -3.76 2.00
N GLN A 243 -0.23 -2.69 1.70
CA GLN A 243 -1.26 -2.17 2.59
C GLN A 243 -2.51 -3.05 2.47
N ASP A 244 -2.73 -3.90 3.46
CA ASP A 244 -3.98 -4.63 3.58
C ASP A 244 -5.16 -3.73 4.00
N ARG A 245 -6.36 -4.30 3.96
CA ARG A 245 -7.61 -3.58 4.26
C ARG A 245 -7.69 -3.10 5.71
N GLU A 246 -7.11 -3.84 6.65
CA GLU A 246 -7.15 -3.48 8.07
C GLU A 246 -6.25 -2.29 8.36
N HIS A 247 -5.03 -2.31 7.81
CA HIS A 247 -4.11 -1.19 7.89
C HIS A 247 -4.72 0.04 7.21
N HIS A 248 -5.32 -0.11 6.02
CA HIS A 248 -5.99 0.99 5.34
C HIS A 248 -7.09 1.63 6.22
N ALA A 249 -7.95 0.81 6.84
CA ALA A 249 -8.99 1.30 7.73
C ALA A 249 -8.43 2.02 8.97
N ARG A 250 -7.35 1.52 9.57
CA ARG A 250 -6.65 2.20 10.68
C ARG A 250 -6.06 3.53 10.24
N LEU A 251 -5.44 3.57 9.05
CA LEU A 251 -4.85 4.78 8.50
C LEU A 251 -5.91 5.84 8.20
N MET A 252 -7.05 5.45 7.61
CA MET A 252 -8.17 6.37 7.37
C MET A 252 -8.74 6.96 8.66
N ARG A 253 -8.87 6.16 9.73
CA ARG A 253 -9.29 6.69 11.05
C ARG A 253 -8.30 7.70 11.62
N HIS A 254 -7.02 7.52 11.33
CA HIS A 254 -5.98 8.46 11.73
C HIS A 254 -6.03 9.75 10.91
N TYR A 255 -6.31 9.67 9.61
CA TYR A 255 -6.45 10.84 8.74
C TYR A 255 -7.71 11.64 9.03
N TYR A 256 -8.82 10.99 9.40
CA TYR A 256 -10.12 11.64 9.57
C TYR A 256 -10.75 11.33 10.94
N PRO A 257 -10.11 11.66 12.07
CA PRO A 257 -10.61 11.28 13.39
C PRO A 257 -11.98 11.89 13.73
N GLU A 258 -12.40 12.95 13.03
CA GLU A 258 -13.70 13.59 13.15
C GLU A 258 -14.87 12.83 12.49
N GLU A 259 -14.60 11.90 11.58
CA GLU A 259 -15.65 11.13 10.93
C GLU A 259 -16.25 10.09 11.90
N PRO A 260 -17.55 9.76 11.80
CA PRO A 260 -18.17 8.79 12.68
C PRO A 260 -17.47 7.42 12.58
N ALA A 261 -17.26 6.74 13.72
CA ALA A 261 -16.55 5.45 13.74
C ALA A 261 -17.19 4.36 12.85
N GLY A 262 -18.50 4.44 12.59
CA GLY A 262 -19.24 3.57 11.66
C GLY A 262 -19.36 4.11 10.22
N GLY A 263 -18.68 5.22 9.92
CA GLY A 263 -18.65 5.84 8.61
C GLY A 263 -18.08 4.91 7.55
N ARG A 264 -18.50 5.10 6.29
CA ARG A 264 -18.12 4.24 5.17
C ARG A 264 -16.61 4.20 4.94
N LEU A 265 -15.90 5.30 5.24
CA LEU A 265 -14.45 5.43 5.11
C LEU A 265 -13.65 4.44 5.98
N PHE A 266 -14.24 3.94 7.07
CA PHE A 266 -13.54 3.09 8.05
C PHE A 266 -13.92 1.62 7.99
N ARG A 267 -14.77 1.28 7.02
CA ARG A 267 -15.24 -0.08 6.83
C ARG A 267 -14.17 -0.90 6.14
N VAL A 268 -13.67 -1.91 6.85
CA VAL A 268 -12.66 -2.86 6.33
C VAL A 268 -13.19 -3.57 5.08
N ASP A 269 -14.49 -3.89 5.05
CA ASP A 269 -15.13 -4.54 3.91
C ASP A 269 -15.30 -3.63 2.68
N LEU A 270 -15.10 -2.33 2.83
CA LEU A 270 -15.03 -1.34 1.73
C LEU A 270 -13.60 -0.82 1.54
N SER A 271 -12.63 -1.25 2.34
CA SER A 271 -11.24 -0.82 2.17
C SER A 271 -10.61 -1.60 1.02
N ARG A 272 -9.81 -0.91 0.21
CA ARG A 272 -9.03 -1.53 -0.86
C ARG A 272 -7.63 -1.89 -0.39
N GLU A 273 -7.08 -2.95 -0.97
CA GLU A 273 -5.65 -3.25 -0.81
C GLU A 273 -4.84 -2.35 -1.75
N THR A 274 -3.62 -2.01 -1.37
CA THR A 274 -2.72 -1.18 -2.20
C THR A 274 -1.30 -1.69 -2.07
N PHE A 275 -0.63 -1.91 -3.21
CA PHE A 275 0.81 -2.12 -3.21
C PHE A 275 1.52 -0.76 -3.19
N TYR A 276 2.43 -0.56 -2.25
CA TYR A 276 3.30 0.61 -2.21
C TYR A 276 4.70 0.16 -2.63
N VAL A 277 5.25 0.79 -3.66
CA VAL A 277 6.49 0.36 -4.29
C VAL A 277 7.54 1.45 -4.12
N LYS A 278 8.68 1.07 -3.58
CA LYS A 278 9.91 1.86 -3.60
C LYS A 278 10.64 1.57 -4.91
N LEU A 279 10.95 2.61 -5.66
CA LEU A 279 11.74 2.55 -6.87
C LEU A 279 13.20 2.91 -6.55
N SER A 280 14.14 2.23 -7.21
CA SER A 280 15.56 2.59 -7.16
C SER A 280 15.84 3.94 -7.83
N ASP A 281 15.02 4.33 -8.81
CA ASP A 281 14.95 5.66 -9.41
C ASP A 281 13.50 6.19 -9.40
N PRO A 282 13.15 7.18 -8.54
CA PRO A 282 11.82 7.78 -8.53
C PRO A 282 11.42 8.44 -9.86
N ALA A 283 12.37 8.83 -10.72
CA ALA A 283 12.07 9.38 -12.04
C ALA A 283 11.48 8.33 -13.00
N ALA A 284 11.60 7.03 -12.70
CA ALA A 284 11.00 5.95 -13.47
C ALA A 284 9.48 5.80 -13.26
N PHE A 285 8.88 6.58 -12.36
CA PHE A 285 7.45 6.54 -12.06
C PHE A 285 6.54 6.53 -13.30
N PRO A 286 6.68 7.43 -14.30
CA PRO A 286 5.76 7.45 -15.43
C PRO A 286 5.76 6.13 -16.22
N ALA A 287 6.94 5.55 -16.46
CA ALA A 287 7.08 4.28 -17.17
C ALA A 287 6.48 3.11 -16.37
N ALA A 288 6.71 3.08 -15.05
CA ALA A 288 6.10 2.10 -14.15
C ALA A 288 4.57 2.23 -14.12
N ALA A 289 4.04 3.45 -14.04
CA ALA A 289 2.61 3.72 -14.03
C ALA A 289 1.94 3.24 -15.32
N GLU A 290 2.50 3.53 -16.49
CA GLU A 290 2.02 3.01 -17.78
C GLU A 290 1.97 1.48 -17.82
N ALA A 291 3.01 0.82 -17.30
CA ALA A 291 3.10 -0.63 -17.29
C ALA A 291 2.05 -1.31 -16.37
N LEU A 292 1.58 -0.59 -15.35
CA LEU A 292 0.73 -1.14 -14.29
C LEU A 292 -0.75 -0.73 -14.41
N LYS A 293 -1.06 0.50 -14.86
CA LYS A 293 -2.42 1.07 -14.82
C LYS A 293 -3.47 0.33 -15.67
N SER A 294 -3.01 -0.45 -16.65
CA SER A 294 -3.88 -1.21 -17.56
C SER A 294 -4.13 -2.65 -17.11
N LEU A 295 -3.47 -3.12 -16.05
CA LEU A 295 -3.60 -4.50 -15.59
C LEU A 295 -4.99 -4.80 -15.04
N PRO A 296 -5.51 -6.02 -15.25
CA PRO A 296 -6.68 -6.52 -14.53
C PRO A 296 -6.47 -6.44 -13.01
N GLY A 297 -7.49 -5.99 -12.28
CA GLY A 297 -7.44 -5.83 -10.82
C GLY A 297 -6.79 -4.54 -10.31
N VAL A 298 -6.24 -3.68 -11.18
CA VAL A 298 -5.74 -2.35 -10.81
C VAL A 298 -6.82 -1.29 -10.98
N SER A 299 -7.10 -0.56 -9.91
CA SER A 299 -8.05 0.57 -9.92
C SER A 299 -7.37 1.87 -10.35
N THR A 300 -6.20 2.16 -9.77
CA THR A 300 -5.44 3.38 -10.08
C THR A 300 -3.98 3.18 -9.70
N VAL A 301 -3.10 3.87 -10.41
CA VAL A 301 -1.70 4.03 -10.03
C VAL A 301 -1.46 5.51 -9.77
N TYR A 302 -0.84 5.85 -8.66
CA TYR A 302 -0.53 7.24 -8.32
C TYR A 302 0.85 7.35 -7.67
N ARG A 303 1.43 8.53 -7.78
CA ARG A 303 2.68 8.87 -7.10
C ARG A 303 2.41 9.05 -5.61
N VAL A 304 3.33 8.58 -4.79
CA VAL A 304 3.35 8.92 -3.36
C VAL A 304 4.01 10.29 -3.24
N GLU A 305 3.23 11.28 -2.82
CA GLU A 305 3.67 12.68 -2.72
C GLU A 305 3.83 13.09 -1.25
N PRO A 306 4.67 14.10 -0.94
CA PRO A 306 4.60 14.73 0.37
C PRO A 306 3.20 15.32 0.53
N GLY A 307 2.59 15.13 1.71
CA GLY A 307 1.38 15.87 2.07
C GLY A 307 1.63 17.38 1.93
N LYS A 308 0.63 18.11 1.41
CA LYS A 308 0.75 19.53 1.09
C LYS A 308 0.57 20.45 2.29
#